data_AF-A0A418HIS1-F1
#
_entry.id   AF-A0A418HIS1-F1
#
_cell.length_a   1.000
_cell.length_b   1.000
_cell.length_c   1.000
_cell.angle_alpha   90.00
_cell.angle_beta   90.00
_cell.angle_gamma   90.00
#
_symmetry.space_group_name_H-M   'P 1'
#
loop_
_entity.id
_entity.type
_entity.pdbx_description
1 polymer ?
#
loop_
_entity_poly.entity_id
_entity_poly.type
_entity_poly.pdbx_seq_one_letter_code
_entity_poly.pdbx_strand_id
1 'polypeptide(L)' 'DASGNKSDEKVIDVKDATPPVAPTGSEVTSESTQITGTGEPGTTVKVELPDGTELTGVADDQGNYG' A
#
# COMPACT_ATOMS: atom_id res chain seq x y z
N ASP A 1 30.02 -47.55 5.46
CA ASP A 1 29.75 -46.14 5.81
C ASP A 1 28.38 -45.81 5.23
N ALA A 2 27.27 -45.74 5.97
CA ALA A 2 26.98 -45.03 7.21
C ALA A 2 26.90 -43.49 7.07
N SER A 3 26.21 -42.98 6.04
CA SER A 3 25.56 -41.67 6.12
C SER A 3 24.45 -41.51 5.07
N GLY A 4 23.30 -42.12 5.35
CA GLY A 4 22.04 -41.87 4.64
C GLY A 4 21.40 -40.53 5.03
N ASN A 5 22.17 -39.44 5.05
CA ASN A 5 21.65 -38.11 5.37
C ASN A 5 21.01 -37.50 4.12
N LYS A 6 19.80 -37.95 3.79
CA LYS A 6 18.89 -37.16 2.95
C LYS A 6 18.13 -36.25 3.89
N SER A 7 18.50 -34.97 3.92
CA SER A 7 17.70 -33.96 4.59
C SER A 7 16.46 -33.71 3.75
N ASP A 8 15.27 -33.92 4.32
CA ASP A 8 14.02 -33.53 3.67
C ASP A 8 14.00 -32.00 3.47
N GLU A 9 13.79 -31.58 2.23
CA GLU A 9 13.70 -30.18 1.86
C GLU A 9 12.38 -29.61 2.39
N LYS A 10 12.43 -28.93 3.55
CA LYS A 10 11.26 -28.29 4.13
C LYS A 10 10.97 -26.98 3.39
N VAL A 11 10.10 -27.04 2.38
CA VAL A 11 9.54 -25.85 1.73
C VAL A 11 8.51 -25.23 2.68
N ILE A 12 8.83 -24.05 3.23
CA ILE A 12 7.87 -23.22 3.97
C ILE A 12 7.30 -22.23 2.95
N ASP A 13 6.05 -22.45 2.52
CA ASP A 13 5.29 -21.43 1.82
C ASP A 13 4.86 -20.36 2.83
N VAL A 14 5.55 -19.21 2.83
CA VAL A 14 5.10 -18.03 3.58
C VAL A 14 4.10 -17.30 2.70
N LYS A 15 2.80 -17.53 2.95
CA LYS A 15 1.74 -16.79 2.28
C LYS A 15 1.59 -15.44 2.97
N ASP A 16 1.92 -14.36 2.27
CA ASP A 16 1.51 -13.02 2.71
C ASP A 16 -0.02 -12.96 2.73
N ALA A 17 -0.57 -12.63 3.88
CA ALA A 17 -2.00 -12.60 4.17
C ALA A 17 -2.46 -11.23 4.68
N THR A 18 -1.57 -10.22 4.71
CA THR A 18 -1.91 -8.90 5.23
C THR A 18 -2.11 -7.95 4.04
N PRO A 19 -3.35 -7.55 3.73
CA PRO A 19 -3.58 -6.51 2.73
C PRO A 19 -2.94 -5.20 3.20
N PRO A 20 -2.47 -4.34 2.28
CA PRO A 20 -2.04 -3.00 2.64
C PRO A 20 -3.20 -2.23 3.29
N VAL A 21 -2.87 -1.31 4.18
CA VAL A 21 -3.85 -0.38 4.74
C VAL A 21 -4.42 0.48 3.60
N ALA A 22 -5.74 0.47 3.45
CA ALA A 22 -6.40 1.36 2.51
C ALA A 22 -6.14 2.82 2.94
N PRO A 23 -5.80 3.71 2.00
CA PRO A 23 -5.64 5.12 2.33
C PRO A 23 -6.97 5.70 2.82
N THR A 24 -6.90 6.60 3.81
CA THR A 24 -8.05 7.36 4.29
C THR A 24 -7.94 8.80 3.84
N GLY A 25 -9.03 9.46 3.48
CA GLY A 25 -9.01 10.84 3.01
C GLY A 25 -10.24 11.64 3.40
N SER A 26 -10.10 12.96 3.34
CA SER A 26 -11.22 13.90 3.44
C SER A 26 -12.12 13.81 2.20
N GLU A 27 -13.36 14.30 2.32
CA GLU A 27 -14.27 14.43 1.17
C GLU A 27 -13.61 15.27 0.06
N VAL A 28 -13.63 14.74 -1.17
CA VAL A 28 -13.13 15.41 -2.37
C VAL A 28 -14.30 15.78 -3.27
N THR A 29 -14.23 16.95 -3.88
CA THR A 29 -15.24 17.48 -4.82
C THR A 29 -14.58 17.75 -6.16
N SER A 30 -15.37 18.05 -7.20
CA SER A 30 -14.82 18.48 -8.50
C SER A 30 -13.96 19.76 -8.41
N GLU A 31 -14.14 20.57 -7.36
CA GLU A 31 -13.38 21.81 -7.15
C GLU A 31 -12.11 21.57 -6.31
N SER A 32 -11.84 20.34 -5.88
CA SER A 32 -10.67 20.02 -5.07
C SER A 32 -9.38 20.15 -5.88
N THR A 33 -8.40 20.86 -5.32
CA THR A 33 -7.06 21.03 -5.94
C THR A 33 -5.98 20.18 -5.27
N GLN A 34 -6.28 19.59 -4.11
CA GLN A 34 -5.37 18.74 -3.34
C GLN A 34 -6.14 17.62 -2.66
N ILE A 35 -5.42 16.56 -2.26
CA ILE A 35 -5.95 15.47 -1.45
C ILE A 35 -5.17 15.38 -0.16
N THR A 36 -5.87 15.21 0.96
CA THR A 36 -5.26 15.04 2.27
C THR A 36 -5.70 13.73 2.88
N GLY A 37 -4.81 13.04 3.58
CA GLY A 37 -5.14 11.77 4.19
C GLY A 37 -3.97 11.00 4.76
N THR A 38 -4.21 9.74 5.08
CA THR A 38 -3.18 8.81 5.56
C THR A 38 -3.12 7.55 4.68
N GLY A 39 -1.93 7.02 4.48
CA GLY A 39 -1.66 5.82 3.70
C GLY A 39 -0.40 5.11 4.21
N GLU A 40 0.02 4.07 3.51
CA GLU A 40 1.28 3.39 3.83
C GLU A 40 2.47 4.30 3.44
N PRO A 41 3.45 4.52 4.33
CA PRO A 41 4.60 5.38 4.05
C PRO A 41 5.30 5.08 2.73
N GLY A 42 5.59 6.12 1.95
CA GLY A 42 6.25 6.00 0.64
C GLY A 42 5.33 5.52 -0.49
N THR A 43 4.05 5.27 -0.24
CA THR A 43 3.09 4.92 -1.30
C THR A 43 2.54 6.17 -2.00
N THR A 44 2.17 6.00 -3.28
CA THR A 44 1.47 7.02 -4.05
C THR A 44 -0.03 6.76 -3.96
N VAL A 45 -0.77 7.73 -3.44
CA VAL A 45 -2.22 7.74 -3.41
C VAL A 45 -2.73 8.52 -4.62
N LYS A 46 -3.68 7.92 -5.35
CA LYS A 46 -4.33 8.50 -6.52
C LYS A 46 -5.83 8.56 -6.29
N VAL A 47 -6.42 9.72 -6.57
CA VAL A 47 -7.86 9.96 -6.45
C VAL A 47 -8.37 10.52 -7.77
N GLU A 48 -9.41 9.89 -8.32
CA GLU A 48 -10.14 10.39 -9.48
C GLU A 48 -11.35 11.18 -8.98
N LEU A 49 -11.42 12.45 -9.37
CA LEU A 49 -12.54 13.33 -9.08
C LEU A 49 -13.73 13.01 -9.98
N PRO A 50 -14.96 13.42 -9.62
CA PRO A 50 -16.16 13.15 -10.43
C PRO A 50 -16.13 13.73 -11.85
N ASP A 51 -15.32 14.76 -12.09
CA ASP A 51 -15.11 15.37 -13.41
C ASP A 51 -14.04 14.65 -14.26
N GLY A 52 -13.40 13.60 -13.69
CA GLY A 52 -12.32 12.84 -14.31
C GLY A 52 -10.92 13.39 -14.04
N THR A 53 -10.78 14.47 -13.26
CA THR A 53 -9.47 15.00 -12.87
C THR A 53 -8.78 14.04 -11.89
N GLU A 54 -7.48 13.79 -12.08
CA GLU A 54 -6.70 12.94 -11.19
C GLU A 54 -5.84 13.78 -10.25
N LEU A 55 -5.96 13.54 -8.95
CA LEU A 55 -5.10 14.10 -7.91
C LEU A 55 -4.18 13.02 -7.34
N THR A 56 -2.93 13.38 -7.06
CA THR A 56 -1.92 12.47 -6.50
C THR A 56 -1.26 13.05 -5.26
N GLY A 57 -1.02 12.20 -4.26
CA GLY A 57 -0.27 12.54 -3.05
C GLY A 57 0.66 11.40 -2.68
N VAL A 58 1.87 11.71 -2.23
CA VAL A 58 2.82 10.72 -1.72
C VAL A 58 2.77 10.75 -0.20
N ALA A 59 2.53 9.59 0.41
CA ALA A 59 2.55 9.46 1.85
C ALA A 59 3.99 9.61 2.37
N ASP A 60 4.19 10.52 3.32
CA ASP A 60 5.48 10.72 4.00
C ASP A 60 5.85 9.53 4.90
N ASP A 61 6.99 9.60 5.58
CA ASP A 61 7.46 8.56 6.50
C ASP A 61 6.51 8.28 7.69
N GLN A 62 5.58 9.19 7.95
CA GLN A 62 4.53 9.05 8.96
C GLN A 62 3.19 8.58 8.36
N GLY A 63 3.13 8.38 7.04
CA GLY A 63 1.94 7.97 6.31
C GLY A 63 1.03 9.13 5.91
N ASN A 64 1.39 10.39 6.14
CA ASN A 64 0.53 11.54 5.80
C ASN A 64 0.78 12.01 4.36
N TYR A 65 -0.27 12.39 3.65
CA TYR A 65 -0.18 13.08 2.36
C TYR A 65 -1.11 14.30 2.37
N GLY A 66 -0.75 15.35 1.63
CA GLY A 66 -1.45 16.64 1.61
C GLY A 66 -0.98 17.56 0.50
#